data_AF-A0A438FGJ7-F1
#
_entry.id   AF-A0A438FGJ7-F1
#
_cell.length_a   1.000
_cell.length_b   1.000
_cell.length_c   1.000
_cell.angle_alpha   90.00
_cell.angle_beta   90.00
_cell.angle_gamma   90.00
#
_symmetry.space_group_name_H-M   'P 1'
#
loop_
_entity.id
_entity.type
_entity.pdbx_description
1 polymer ?
#
loop_
_entity_poly.entity_id
_entity_poly.type
_entity_poly.pdbx_seq_one_letter_code
_entity_poly.pdbx_strand_id
1 'polypeptide(L)'
;MRKGISWERWGWWSKASGEPPLLLAVSVHCATRAAIREARQQLLRWTGLNKSDSTFQLEVPATMPVVKKLCGLDNVENYLQSLLS
;
A
#
# COMPACT_ATOMS: atom_id res chain seq x y z
N MET A 1 20.95 4.83 -47.13
CA MET A 1 20.39 6.12 -46.65
C MET A 1 19.73 5.94 -45.29
N ARG A 2 20.43 6.31 -44.20
CA ARG A 2 19.84 6.42 -42.84
C ARG A 2 19.59 7.91 -42.61
N LYS A 3 18.33 8.33 -42.47
CA LYS A 3 18.01 9.71 -42.11
C LYS A 3 18.30 9.88 -40.61
N GLY A 4 19.29 10.70 -40.31
CA GLY A 4 19.64 11.11 -38.95
C GLY A 4 18.47 11.87 -38.33
N ILE A 5 18.07 11.44 -37.14
CA ILE A 5 17.02 12.09 -36.35
C ILE A 5 17.67 13.34 -35.74
N SER A 6 17.26 14.51 -36.22
CA SER A 6 17.70 15.80 -35.70
C SER A 6 17.02 16.07 -34.36
N TRP A 7 17.82 16.11 -33.30
CA TRP A 7 17.37 16.32 -31.92
C TRP A 7 17.12 17.80 -31.57
N GLU A 8 17.23 18.73 -32.52
CA GLU A 8 17.24 20.18 -32.23
C GLU A 8 15.86 20.85 -32.22
N ARG A 9 14.75 20.08 -32.29
CA ARG A 9 13.39 20.62 -32.23
C ARG A 9 12.81 20.77 -30.82
N TRP A 10 13.50 20.29 -29.80
CA TRP A 10 13.04 20.39 -28.42
C TRP A 10 13.96 21.31 -27.63
N GLY A 11 13.53 22.56 -27.48
CA GLY A 11 14.20 23.52 -26.61
C GLY A 11 14.40 22.96 -25.21
N TRP A 12 15.65 23.00 -24.76
CA TRP A 12 16.11 23.03 -23.37
C TRP A 12 15.24 22.28 -22.35
N TRP A 13 15.50 20.98 -22.25
CA TRP A 13 15.48 20.17 -21.01
C TRP A 13 14.61 20.71 -19.87
N SER A 14 13.31 20.81 -20.09
CA SER A 14 12.36 20.89 -18.99
C SER A 14 11.62 19.57 -19.02
N LYS A 15 12.10 18.60 -18.22
CA LYS A 15 11.34 17.40 -17.92
C LYS A 15 10.14 17.88 -17.10
N ALA A 16 9.09 18.33 -17.78
CA ALA A 16 7.82 18.74 -17.20
C ALA A 16 7.11 17.49 -16.65
N SER A 17 7.72 16.88 -15.64
CA SER A 17 7.06 15.96 -14.75
C SER A 17 6.25 16.87 -13.83
N GLY A 18 5.02 17.19 -14.23
CA GLY A 18 4.08 17.94 -13.40
C GLY A 18 3.45 17.06 -12.30
N GLU A 19 3.54 15.74 -12.43
CA GLU A 19 2.95 14.75 -11.51
C GLU A 19 3.94 13.83 -10.74
N PRO A 20 5.21 14.20 -10.43
CA PRO A 20 6.12 13.26 -9.77
C PRO A 20 5.76 12.96 -8.31
N PRO A 21 5.24 13.88 -7.46
CA PRO A 21 5.06 13.55 -6.04
C PRO A 21 3.73 12.83 -5.73
N LEU A 22 2.64 13.16 -6.41
CA LEU A 22 1.33 12.55 -6.15
C LEU A 22 1.28 11.10 -6.61
N LEU A 23 1.87 10.77 -7.76
CA LEU A 23 1.93 9.40 -8.25
C LEU A 23 2.82 8.52 -7.35
N LEU A 24 3.92 9.09 -6.82
CA LEU A 24 4.75 8.40 -5.83
C LEU A 24 3.99 8.13 -4.52
N ALA A 25 3.16 9.07 -4.06
CA ALA A 25 2.30 8.85 -2.89
C ALA A 25 1.29 7.71 -3.13
N VAL A 26 0.72 7.60 -4.33
CA VAL A 26 -0.17 6.50 -4.72
C VAL A 26 0.58 5.15 -4.73
N SER A 27 1.86 5.13 -5.13
CA SER A 27 2.69 3.91 -5.09
C SER A 27 2.86 3.39 -3.66
N VAL A 28 3.17 4.26 -2.70
CA VAL A 28 3.28 3.89 -1.27
C VAL A 28 1.95 3.39 -0.71
N HIS A 29 0.84 4.04 -1.08
CA HIS A 29 -0.49 3.60 -0.68
C HIS A 29 -0.82 2.20 -1.23
N CYS A 30 -0.53 1.96 -2.52
CA CYS A 30 -0.73 0.66 -3.16
C CYS A 30 0.13 -0.43 -2.51
N ALA A 31 1.41 -0.13 -2.24
CA ALA A 31 2.32 -1.05 -1.56
C ALA A 31 1.82 -1.41 -0.15
N THR A 32 1.30 -0.42 0.59
CA THR A 32 0.73 -0.64 1.93
C THR A 32 -0.52 -1.51 1.87
N ARG A 33 -1.40 -1.27 0.89
CA ARG A 33 -2.60 -2.11 0.64
C ARG A 33 -2.21 -3.55 0.31
N ALA A 34 -1.19 -3.77 -0.52
CA ALA A 34 -0.70 -5.10 -0.81
C ALA A 34 -0.14 -5.79 0.45
N ALA A 35 0.69 -5.09 1.24
CA ALA A 35 1.24 -5.62 2.48
C ALA A 35 0.17 -6.04 3.50
N ILE A 36 -0.88 -5.23 3.68
CA ILE A 36 -2.01 -5.57 4.56
C ILE A 36 -2.74 -6.83 4.07
N ARG A 37 -2.93 -6.97 2.75
CA ARG A 37 -3.60 -8.16 2.18
C ARG A 37 -2.83 -9.43 2.53
N GLU A 38 -1.51 -9.43 2.31
CA GLU A 38 -0.67 -10.59 2.60
C GLU A 38 -0.60 -10.87 4.11
N ALA A 39 -0.52 -9.84 4.96
CA ALA A 39 -0.55 -10.00 6.42
C ALA A 39 -1.83 -10.70 6.90
N ARG A 40 -2.98 -10.34 6.32
CA ARG A 40 -4.26 -10.97 6.62
C ARG A 40 -4.30 -12.42 6.16
N GLN A 41 -3.80 -12.72 4.96
CA GLN A 41 -3.71 -14.09 4.46
C GLN A 41 -2.80 -14.95 5.34
N GLN A 42 -1.65 -14.42 5.78
CA GLN A 42 -0.76 -15.10 6.72
C GLN A 42 -1.45 -15.38 8.06
N LEU A 43 -2.20 -14.42 8.60
CA LEU A 43 -2.94 -14.59 9.85
C LEU A 43 -4.03 -15.66 9.72
N LEU A 44 -4.76 -15.70 8.59
CA LEU A 44 -5.75 -16.76 8.31
C LEU A 44 -5.09 -18.15 8.23
N ARG A 45 -3.92 -18.24 7.59
CA ARG A 45 -3.14 -19.50 7.54
C ARG A 45 -2.70 -19.98 8.91
N TRP A 46 -2.28 -19.07 9.81
CA TRP A 46 -1.89 -19.44 11.18
C TRP A 46 -3.12 -19.86 11.99
N THR A 47 -4.18 -19.05 11.98
CA THR A 47 -5.36 -19.29 12.81
C THR A 47 -6.20 -20.49 12.37
N GLY A 48 -5.92 -21.08 11.20
CA GLY A 48 -6.69 -22.19 10.63
C GLY A 48 -8.12 -21.80 10.26
N LEU A 49 -8.43 -20.49 10.29
CA LEU A 49 -9.74 -19.97 10.01
C LEU A 49 -9.88 -19.79 8.49
N ASN A 50 -10.70 -20.61 7.84
CA ASN A 50 -11.08 -20.45 6.44
C ASN A 50 -12.04 -19.26 6.27
N LYS A 51 -11.59 -18.05 6.60
CA LYS A 51 -12.33 -16.83 6.28
C LYS A 51 -11.92 -16.43 4.87
N SER A 52 -12.90 -16.23 3.99
CA SER A 52 -12.66 -15.71 2.64
C SER A 52 -11.87 -14.40 2.71
N ASP A 53 -11.01 -14.16 1.71
CA ASP A 53 -10.30 -12.90 1.49
C ASP A 53 -11.31 -11.74 1.47
N SER A 54 -11.65 -11.20 2.63
CA SER A 54 -12.66 -10.15 2.70
C SER A 54 -12.01 -8.90 2.14
N THR A 55 -12.54 -8.39 1.03
CA THR A 55 -12.12 -7.12 0.46
C THR A 55 -12.13 -6.06 1.56
N PHE A 56 -10.99 -5.39 1.77
CA PHE A 56 -10.90 -4.25 2.68
C PHE A 56 -10.63 -2.98 1.90
N GLN A 57 -11.09 -1.87 2.47
CA GLN A 57 -10.84 -0.54 1.97
C GLN A 57 -9.82 0.13 2.89
N LEU A 58 -8.73 0.62 2.31
CA LEU A 58 -7.72 1.42 3.00
C LEU A 58 -7.98 2.87 2.59
N GLU A 59 -8.58 3.65 3.48
CA GLU A 59 -8.82 5.08 3.24
C GLU A 59 -7.49 5.86 3.22
N VAL A 60 -7.47 6.96 2.47
CA VAL A 60 -6.34 7.90 2.48
C VAL A 60 -6.64 8.99 3.52
N PRO A 61 -5.68 9.35 4.38
CA PRO A 61 -4.34 8.79 4.52
C PRO A 61 -4.32 7.43 5.24
N ALA A 62 -3.42 6.55 4.81
CA ALA A 62 -3.18 5.26 5.45
C ALA A 62 -2.43 5.46 6.78
N THR A 63 -3.16 5.86 7.83
CA THR A 63 -2.60 6.11 9.16
C THR A 63 -2.26 4.80 9.87
N MET A 64 -1.19 4.82 10.67
CA MET A 64 -0.70 3.65 11.41
C MET A 64 -1.77 2.90 12.23
N PRO A 65 -2.69 3.56 12.98
CA PRO A 65 -3.74 2.84 13.69
C PRO A 65 -4.69 2.07 12.76
N VAL A 66 -5.01 2.62 11.58
CA VAL A 66 -5.86 1.95 10.59
C VAL A 66 -5.16 0.73 10.01
N VAL A 67 -3.88 0.85 9.67
CA VAL A 67 -3.06 -0.27 9.14
C VAL A 67 -2.97 -1.40 10.16
N LYS A 68 -2.70 -1.12 11.44
CA LYS A 68 -2.60 -2.13 12.51
C LYS A 68 -3.89 -2.95 12.65
N LYS A 69 -5.03 -2.25 12.72
CA LYS A 69 -6.35 -2.88 12.81
C LYS A 69 -6.65 -3.76 11.60
N LEU A 70 -6.32 -3.29 10.39
CA LEU A 70 -6.52 -4.04 9.17
C LEU A 70 -5.61 -5.27 9.06
N CYS A 71 -4.40 -5.21 9.62
CA CYS A 71 -3.50 -6.38 9.73
C CYS A 71 -3.94 -7.38 10.80
N GLY A 72 -4.92 -7.05 11.65
CA GLY A 72 -5.33 -7.89 12.77
C GLY A 72 -4.24 -8.04 13.85
N LEU A 73 -3.35 -7.05 13.95
CA LEU A 73 -2.21 -7.06 14.87
C LEU A 73 -2.57 -6.56 16.28
N ASP A 74 -3.86 -6.55 16.62
CA ASP A 74 -4.37 -6.13 17.94
C ASP A 74 -4.21 -7.24 19.00
N ASN A 75 -3.35 -8.24 18.76
CA ASN A 75 -3.14 -9.38 19.66
C ASN A 75 -2.80 -8.92 21.09
N VAL A 76 -1.91 -7.94 21.24
CA VAL A 76 -1.54 -7.42 22.56
C VAL A 76 -2.73 -6.75 23.24
N GLU A 77 -3.47 -5.90 22.53
CA GLU A 77 -4.66 -5.22 23.06
C GLU A 77 -5.75 -6.22 23.45
N ASN A 78 -6.03 -7.21 22.60
CA ASN A 78 -7.01 -8.26 22.84
C ASN A 78 -6.59 -9.16 24.02
N TYR A 79 -5.29 -9.48 24.11
CA TYR A 79 -4.74 -10.25 25.22
C TYR A 79 -4.88 -9.48 26.54
N LEU A 80 -4.51 -8.20 26.56
CA LEU A 80 -4.66 -7.34 27.74
C LEU A 80 -6.14 -7.19 28.14
N GLN A 81 -7.05 -7.05 27.18
CA GLN A 81 -8.51 -7.04 27.46
C GLN A 81 -8.99 -8.38 28.05
N SER A 82 -8.49 -9.51 27.56
CA SER A 82 -8.85 -10.83 28.09
C SER A 82 -8.36 -11.06 29.53
N LEU A 83 -7.25 -10.42 29.91
CA LEU A 83 -6.71 -10.47 31.28
C LEU A 83 -7.44 -9.52 32.24
N LEU A 84 -8.11 -8.50 31.72
CA LEU A 84 -8.89 -7.53 32.49
C LEU A 84 -10.40 -7.88 32.55
N SER A 85 -10.82 -8.96 31.87
CA SER A 85 -12.17 -9.53 31.92
C SER A 85 -12.30 -10.57 33.04
#